data_AF-A0A367IL88-F1
#
_entry.id   AF-A0A367IL88-F1
#
_cell.length_a   1.000
_cell.length_b   1.000
_cell.length_c   1.000
_cell.angle_alpha   90.00
_cell.angle_beta   90.00
_cell.angle_gamma   90.00
#
_symmetry.space_group_name_H-M   'P 1'
#
loop_
_entity.id
_entity.type
_entity.pdbx_description
1 polymer ?
#
loop_
_entity_poly.entity_id
_entity_poly.type
_entity_poly.pdbx_seq_one_letter_code
_entity_poly.pdbx_strand_id
1 'polypeptide(L)'
;MDRIAEYKAKANAINKVLKKTHQKILSLKRLLQKRGNKPSLPEQKKLSILTRKYLDIEAARLKLQKDFHAEKCRRLSAYTAGQWKLKSLQQQASRPKRRLDGDDVEVDAQPSALKKRKLLSC
;
A
#
# COMPACT_ATOMS: atom_id res chain seq x y z
N MET A 1 -6.68 -15.62 4.61
CA MET A 1 -5.32 -15.41 5.15
C MET A 1 -5.16 -13.96 5.56
N ASP A 2 -4.86 -13.68 6.83
CA ASP A 2 -4.63 -12.30 7.29
C ASP A 2 -3.24 -11.81 6.87
N ARG A 3 -3.18 -11.25 5.65
CA ARG A 3 -1.94 -10.69 5.06
C ARG A 3 -1.22 -9.74 6.00
N ILE A 4 -1.93 -9.02 6.88
CA ILE A 4 -1.31 -8.10 7.85
C ILE A 4 -0.48 -8.86 8.88
N ALA A 5 -0.98 -9.97 9.40
CA ALA A 5 -0.25 -10.83 10.33
C ALA A 5 1.02 -11.40 9.68
N GLU A 6 0.94 -11.79 8.40
CA GLU A 6 2.11 -12.26 7.64
C GLU A 6 3.19 -11.18 7.47
N TYR A 7 2.79 -9.93 7.15
CA TYR A 7 3.74 -8.81 7.08
C TYR A 7 4.42 -8.55 8.43
N LYS A 8 3.67 -8.60 9.54
CA LYS A 8 4.21 -8.45 10.89
C LYS A 8 5.20 -9.58 11.24
N ALA A 9 4.86 -10.82 10.92
CA ALA A 9 5.73 -11.97 11.16
C ALA A 9 7.05 -11.85 10.38
N LYS A 10 6.98 -11.50 9.08
CA LYS A 10 8.15 -11.26 8.23
C LYS A 10 9.00 -10.09 8.75
N ALA A 11 8.38 -8.99 9.17
CA ALA A 11 9.09 -7.84 9.73
C ALA A 11 9.84 -8.21 11.02
N ASN A 12 9.22 -8.99 11.90
CA ASN A 12 9.84 -9.48 13.13
C ASN A 12 11.03 -10.40 12.84
N ALA A 13 10.91 -11.29 11.84
CA ALA A 13 12.01 -12.15 11.42
C ALA A 13 13.20 -11.33 10.91
N ILE A 14 12.96 -10.35 10.03
CA ILE A 14 13.98 -9.45 9.49
C ILE A 14 14.66 -8.65 10.61
N ASN A 15 13.89 -8.04 11.51
CA ASN A 15 14.42 -7.26 12.63
C ASN A 15 15.32 -8.09 13.56
N LYS A 16 14.97 -9.37 13.80
CA LYS A 16 15.81 -10.29 14.58
C LYS A 16 17.16 -10.52 13.91
N VAL A 17 17.18 -10.78 12.60
CA VAL A 17 18.43 -11.00 11.86
C VAL A 17 19.25 -9.71 11.77
N LEU A 18 18.60 -8.58 11.53
CA LEU A 18 19.23 -7.26 11.48
C LEU A 18 19.94 -6.94 12.80
N LYS A 19 19.25 -7.09 13.94
CA LYS A 19 19.84 -6.87 15.28
C LYS A 19 21.04 -7.76 15.53
N LYS A 20 20.93 -9.06 15.20
CA LYS A 20 22.05 -10.01 15.34
C LYS A 20 23.25 -9.62 14.46
N THR A 21 23.00 -9.18 13.23
CA THR A 21 24.06 -8.77 12.28
C THR A 21 24.73 -7.49 12.72
N HIS A 22 23.95 -6.50 13.15
CA HIS A 22 24.44 -5.25 13.71
C HIS A 22 25.35 -5.50 14.92
N GLN A 23 24.90 -6.35 15.85
CA GLN A 23 25.69 -6.69 17.03
C GLN A 23 27.04 -7.31 16.64
N LYS A 24 27.08 -8.22 15.65
CA LYS A 24 28.34 -8.80 15.15
C LYS A 24 29.30 -7.75 14.60
N ILE A 25 28.78 -6.77 13.85
CA ILE A 25 29.57 -5.65 13.31
C ILE A 25 30.14 -4.82 14.46
N LEU A 26 29.31 -4.45 15.45
CA LEU A 26 29.76 -3.67 16.61
C LEU A 26 30.82 -4.40 17.42
N SER A 27 30.63 -5.70 17.69
CA SER A 27 31.61 -6.52 18.40
C SER A 27 32.96 -6.55 17.68
N LEU A 28 32.95 -6.70 16.35
CA LEU A 28 34.17 -6.70 15.55
C LEU A 28 34.85 -5.32 15.57
N LYS A 29 34.10 -4.23 15.42
CA LYS A 29 34.63 -2.87 15.51
C LYS A 29 35.28 -2.60 16.87
N ARG A 30 34.64 -3.00 17.97
CA ARG A 30 35.20 -2.86 19.33
C ARG A 30 36.49 -3.65 19.51
N LEU A 31 36.56 -4.87 18.96
CA LEU A 31 37.78 -5.68 18.98
C LEU A 31 38.94 -4.98 18.25
N LEU A 32 38.66 -4.43 17.07
CA LEU A 32 39.64 -3.69 16.27
C LEU A 32 40.12 -2.42 16.99
N GLN A 33 39.22 -1.69 17.67
CA GLN A 33 39.57 -0.53 18.49
C GLN A 33 40.56 -0.89 19.60
N LYS A 34 40.34 -2.01 20.31
CA LYS A 34 41.27 -2.49 21.35
C LYS A 34 42.65 -2.84 20.80
N ARG A 35 42.75 -3.19 19.52
CA ARG A 35 44.00 -3.51 18.81
C ARG A 35 44.62 -2.28 18.11
N GLY A 36 44.15 -1.07 18.42
CA GLY A 36 44.67 0.17 17.84
C GLY A 36 44.20 0.45 16.41
N ASN A 37 43.03 -0.07 16.00
CA ASN A 37 42.42 0.14 14.68
C ASN A 37 43.32 -0.24 13.48
N LYS A 38 44.16 -1.25 13.65
CA LYS A 38 44.95 -1.85 12.56
C LYS A 38 44.34 -3.20 12.16
N PRO A 39 43.24 -3.22 11.37
CA PRO A 39 42.64 -4.47 10.94
C PRO A 39 43.59 -5.21 9.99
N SER A 40 43.72 -6.51 10.20
CA SER A 40 44.32 -7.41 9.22
C SER A 40 43.42 -7.52 7.97
N LEU A 41 43.99 -7.93 6.84
CA LEU A 41 43.24 -8.17 5.59
C LEU A 41 42.01 -9.09 5.80
N PRO A 42 42.10 -10.22 6.54
CA PRO A 42 40.94 -11.06 6.84
C PRO A 42 39.85 -10.34 7.65
N GLU A 43 40.23 -9.51 8.63
CA GLU A 43 39.27 -8.77 9.46
C GLU A 43 38.55 -7.69 8.65
N GLN A 44 39.26 -7.00 7.75
CA GLN A 44 38.67 -6.02 6.85
C GLN A 44 37.68 -6.69 5.88
N LYS A 45 38.06 -7.83 5.29
CA LYS A 45 37.16 -8.62 4.43
C LYS A 45 35.91 -9.08 5.19
N LYS A 46 36.08 -9.57 6.43
CA LYS A 46 34.97 -9.98 7.30
C LYS A 46 34.03 -8.82 7.62
N LEU A 47 34.58 -7.65 7.95
CA LEU A 47 33.79 -6.44 8.22
C LEU A 47 33.03 -5.99 6.98
N SER A 48 33.68 -6.00 5.81
CA SER A 48 33.04 -5.67 4.52
C SER A 48 31.85 -6.59 4.23
N ILE A 49 32.03 -7.90 4.35
CA ILE A 49 30.96 -8.89 4.14
C ILE A 49 29.80 -8.67 5.11
N LEU A 50 30.09 -8.44 6.40
CA LEU A 50 29.05 -8.21 7.40
C LEU A 50 28.29 -6.90 7.13
N THR A 51 28.99 -5.83 6.78
CA THR A 51 28.37 -4.55 6.41
C THR A 51 27.49 -4.71 5.17
N ARG A 52 27.94 -5.44 4.15
CA ARG A 52 27.12 -5.68 2.96
C ARG A 52 25.84 -6.44 3.31
N LYS A 53 25.96 -7.54 4.06
CA LYS A 53 24.81 -8.30 4.55
C LYS A 53 23.84 -7.44 5.34
N TYR A 54 24.35 -6.54 6.19
CA TYR A 54 23.50 -5.60 6.94
C TYR A 54 22.68 -4.71 6.00
N LEU A 55 23.33 -4.13 4.98
CA LEU A 55 22.65 -3.27 3.99
C LEU A 55 21.60 -4.05 3.18
N ASP A 56 21.91 -5.27 2.77
CA ASP A 56 20.95 -6.12 2.04
C ASP A 56 19.71 -6.43 2.91
N ILE A 57 19.89 -6.65 4.22
CA ILE A 57 18.78 -6.86 5.17
C ILE A 57 17.96 -5.57 5.36
N GLU A 58 18.59 -4.39 5.49
CA GLU A 58 17.87 -3.11 5.55
C GLU A 58 17.07 -2.85 4.27
N ALA A 59 17.63 -3.15 3.09
CA ALA A 59 16.92 -3.02 1.83
C ALA A 59 15.68 -3.92 1.79
N ALA A 60 15.78 -5.17 2.25
CA ALA A 60 14.64 -6.07 2.37
C ALA A 60 13.58 -5.56 3.37
N ARG A 61 14.01 -4.99 4.49
CA ARG A 61 13.12 -4.35 5.49
C ARG A 61 12.34 -3.18 4.90
N LEU A 62 13.03 -2.30 4.17
CA LEU A 62 12.41 -1.14 3.51
C LEU A 62 11.42 -1.58 2.43
N LYS A 63 11.77 -2.59 1.62
CA LYS A 63 10.85 -3.16 0.63
C LYS A 63 9.59 -3.70 1.29
N LEU A 64 9.74 -4.49 2.36
CA LEU A 64 8.60 -5.03 3.10
C LEU A 64 7.71 -3.92 3.69
N GLN A 65 8.31 -2.83 4.18
CA GLN A 65 7.55 -1.68 4.69
C GLN A 65 6.75 -0.99 3.59
N LYS A 66 7.34 -0.81 2.40
CA LYS A 66 6.64 -0.26 1.23
C LYS A 66 5.48 -1.15 0.79
N ASP A 67 5.73 -2.46 0.69
CA ASP A 67 4.70 -3.44 0.31
C ASP A 67 3.54 -3.48 1.31
N PHE A 68 3.85 -3.39 2.61
CA PHE A 68 2.84 -3.33 3.66
C PHE A 68 2.01 -2.05 3.59
N HIS A 69 2.65 -0.90 3.33
CA HIS A 69 1.94 0.36 3.15
C HIS A 69 1.02 0.31 1.93
N ALA A 70 1.51 -0.19 0.80
CA ALA A 70 0.70 -0.38 -0.40
C ALA A 70 -0.51 -1.29 -0.13
N GLU A 71 -0.35 -2.37 0.65
CA GLU A 71 -1.47 -3.24 1.02
C GLU A 71 -2.53 -2.51 1.87
N LYS A 72 -2.10 -1.65 2.81
CA LYS A 72 -3.03 -0.80 3.58
C LYS A 72 -3.80 0.15 2.67
N CYS A 73 -3.12 0.82 1.74
CA CYS A 73 -3.75 1.70 0.76
C CYS A 73 -4.76 0.95 -0.11
N ARG A 74 -4.42 -0.26 -0.57
CA ARG A 74 -5.35 -1.12 -1.33
C ARG A 74 -6.60 -1.47 -0.52
N ARG A 75 -6.43 -1.87 0.74
CA ARG A 75 -7.57 -2.18 1.63
C ARG A 75 -8.47 -0.96 1.87
N LEU A 76 -7.87 0.20 2.13
CA LEU A 76 -8.62 1.45 2.30
C LEU A 76 -9.39 1.84 1.03
N SER A 77 -8.74 1.73 -0.14
CA SER A 77 -9.36 2.04 -1.43
C SER A 77 -10.52 1.09 -1.75
N ALA A 78 -10.38 -0.20 -1.44
CA ALA A 78 -11.45 -1.18 -1.61
C ALA A 78 -12.63 -0.89 -0.66
N TYR A 79 -12.33 -0.53 0.60
CA TYR A 79 -13.36 -0.15 1.57
C TYR A 79 -14.12 1.09 1.13
N THR A 80 -13.42 2.15 0.72
CA THR A 80 -14.07 3.38 0.25
C THR A 80 -14.90 3.12 -1.00
N ALA A 81 -14.38 2.40 -1.99
CA ALA A 81 -15.15 2.03 -3.18
C ALA A 81 -16.44 1.26 -2.84
N GLY A 82 -16.38 0.35 -1.86
CA GLY A 82 -17.55 -0.34 -1.32
C GLY A 82 -18.57 0.61 -0.70
N GLN A 83 -18.12 1.59 0.10
CA GLN A 83 -18.98 2.61 0.69
C GLN A 83 -19.65 3.50 -0.37
N TRP A 84 -18.92 3.89 -1.42
CA TRP A 84 -19.48 4.67 -2.54
C TRP A 84 -20.55 3.88 -3.29
N LYS A 85 -20.31 2.60 -3.57
CA LYS A 85 -21.29 1.70 -4.20
C LYS A 85 -22.55 1.57 -3.34
N LEU A 86 -22.38 1.40 -2.03
CA LEU A 86 -23.48 1.23 -1.08
C LEU A 86 -24.35 2.50 -0.99
N LYS A 87 -23.73 3.69 -0.92
CA LYS A 87 -24.44 4.97 -0.98
C LYS A 87 -25.19 5.18 -2.29
N SER A 88 -24.58 4.82 -3.43
CA SER A 88 -25.24 4.91 -4.75
C SER A 88 -26.46 3.99 -4.83
N LEU A 89 -26.34 2.75 -4.34
CA LEU A 89 -27.46 1.81 -4.27
C LEU A 89 -28.58 2.32 -3.33
N GLN A 90 -28.23 2.92 -2.19
CA GLN A 90 -29.19 3.54 -1.29
C GLN A 90 -29.93 4.71 -1.95
N GLN A 91 -29.23 5.56 -2.71
CA GLN A 91 -29.85 6.64 -3.48
C GLN A 91 -30.76 6.13 -4.59
N GLN A 92 -30.42 5.00 -5.22
CA GLN A 92 -31.28 4.38 -6.24
C GLN A 92 -32.53 3.75 -5.61
N ALA A 93 -32.40 3.13 -4.43
CA ALA A 93 -33.51 2.53 -3.70
C ALA A 93 -34.46 3.55 -3.05
N SER A 94 -33.96 4.73 -2.67
CA SER A 94 -34.76 5.81 -2.08
C SER A 94 -35.45 6.70 -3.12
N ARG A 95 -35.15 6.52 -4.42
CA ARG A 95 -35.90 7.20 -5.48
C ARG A 95 -37.36 6.73 -5.43
N PRO A 96 -38.33 7.66 -5.50
CA PRO A 96 -39.73 7.28 -5.62
C PRO A 96 -39.88 6.35 -6.83
N LYS A 97 -40.46 5.15 -6.63
CA LYS A 97 -40.91 4.32 -7.75
C LYS A 97 -41.85 5.21 -8.58
N ARG A 98 -41.46 5.57 -9.80
CA ARG A 98 -42.45 6.02 -10.79
C ARG A 98 -43.49 4.92 -10.85
N ARG A 99 -44.72 5.24 -10.49
CA ARG A 99 -45.83 4.33 -10.72
C ARG A 99 -45.83 4.03 -12.21
N LEU A 100 -45.62 2.77 -12.56
CA LEU A 100 -46.14 2.25 -13.81
C LEU A 100 -47.63 2.07 -13.58
N ASP A 101 -48.34 3.18 -13.44
CA ASP A 101 -49.78 3.17 -13.69
C ASP A 101 -49.84 3.18 -15.21
N GLY A 102 -50.03 1.98 -15.76
CA GLY A 102 -50.41 1.83 -17.15
C GLY A 102 -51.77 2.50 -17.31
N ASP A 103 -51.78 3.57 -18.08
CA ASP A 103 -52.90 3.89 -18.96
C ASP A 103 -52.28 4.23 -20.31
N ASP A 104 -52.74 3.50 -21.32
CA ASP A 104 -52.43 3.68 -22.73
C ASP A 104 -52.56 5.16 -23.14
N VAL A 105 -51.49 5.73 -23.69
CA VAL A 105 -51.62 6.82 -24.68
C VAL A 105 -50.61 6.56 -25.79
N GLU A 106 -51.15 5.93 -26.83
CA GLU A 106 -50.85 6.04 -28.25
C GLU A 106 -49.40 6.37 -28.68
N VAL A 107 -48.91 5.43 -29.48
CA VAL A 107 -47.91 5.59 -30.54
C VAL A 107 -48.22 6.84 -31.36
N ASP A 108 -47.44 7.91 -31.17
CA ASP A 108 -46.74 8.65 -32.24
C ASP A 108 -46.20 9.99 -31.70
N ALA A 109 -44.90 10.05 -31.43
CA ALA A 109 -44.19 11.32 -31.34
C ALA A 109 -42.83 11.20 -32.03
N GLN A 110 -42.77 11.74 -33.25
CA GLN A 110 -41.57 11.99 -34.03
C GLN A 110 -40.42 12.62 -33.21
N PRO A 111 -39.16 12.43 -33.60
CA PRO A 111 -38.02 13.06 -32.96
C PRO A 111 -37.92 14.54 -33.37
N SER A 112 -38.67 15.43 -32.71
CA SER A 112 -38.57 16.86 -32.96
C SER A 112 -37.49 17.54 -32.09
N ALA A 113 -36.37 17.84 -32.76
CA ALA A 113 -35.49 18.99 -32.56
C ALA A 113 -34.63 19.09 -31.27
N LEU A 114 -33.32 19.07 -31.54
CA LEU A 114 -32.21 19.48 -30.68
C LEU A 114 -32.44 20.89 -30.09
N LYS A 115 -32.84 20.97 -28.81
CA LYS A 115 -32.93 22.25 -28.09
C LYS A 115 -31.52 22.83 -27.89
N LYS A 116 -31.22 23.89 -28.64
CA LYS A 116 -30.01 24.73 -28.48
C LYS A 116 -29.91 25.23 -27.03
N ARG A 117 -28.78 24.94 -26.37
CA ARG A 117 -28.42 25.53 -25.07
C ARG A 117 -28.18 27.03 -25.25
N LYS A 118 -28.98 27.87 -24.59
CA LYS A 118 -28.60 29.28 -24.37
C LYS A 118 -27.53 29.30 -23.28
N LEU A 119 -26.30 29.65 -23.65
CA LEU A 119 -25.29 30.12 -22.72
C LEU A 119 -25.78 31.46 -22.16
N LEU A 120 -26.03 31.52 -20.85
CA LEU A 120 -26.15 32.78 -20.15
C LEU A 120 -24.78 33.06 -19.53
N SER A 121 -24.13 34.09 -20.07
CA SER A 121 -22.93 34.72 -19.53
C SER A 121 -23.30 35.84 -18.57
N CYS A 122 -22.38 36.05 -17.62
CA CYS A 122 -22.27 37.07 -16.57
C CYS A 122 -23.02 36.74 -15.28
#